data_AF-Q5FPR5-F1
#
_entry.id   AF-Q5FPR5-F1
#
_cell.length_a   1.000
_cell.length_b   1.000
_cell.length_c   1.000
_cell.angle_alpha   90.00
_cell.angle_beta   90.00
_cell.angle_gamma   90.00
#
_symmetry.space_group_name_H-M   'P 1'
#
loop_
_entity.id
_entity.type
_entity.pdbx_description
1 polymer ?
#
loop_
_entity_poly.entity_id
_entity_poly.type
_entity_poly.pdbx_seq_one_letter_code
_entity_poly.pdbx_strand_id
1 'polypeptide(L)'
;MPLPFLRKILPLLASTALCVSGVANAPAAHAAAPAAVQKPGTITASAPLADVLSLPDAGRALRITYLSTNGITGKGLVPVTAEIILPAGPAPQGGWPIVAWAHGTVGVDDSCAPSLNPVSDRNRTYLSAWMKRGFAIVATDYQGLGTPGTHPYLDTRVEAYSVLDSVRAALANVPDLKNRIMIVGQSQGGGAAVATASYAPIYAPELDIRGTVATGAPYVTPELLGGLLKAASQPGIGYSPLINYVFYLAAGLEGHDPHFRPEQAFTPKALPIYRNAAHEYLTWRVLKTSWY
;
A
#
# COMPACT_ATOMS: atom_id res chain seq x y z
N MET A 1 -32.33 42.46 -53.01
CA MET A 1 -31.64 43.78 -53.04
C MET A 1 -30.13 43.50 -52.91
N PRO A 2 -29.28 43.93 -53.85
CA PRO A 2 -27.93 43.39 -54.08
C PRO A 2 -26.79 44.26 -53.50
N LEU A 3 -25.59 43.63 -53.47
CA LEU A 3 -24.20 44.12 -53.30
C LEU A 3 -23.85 45.47 -53.99
N PRO A 4 -22.58 45.96 -54.01
CA PRO A 4 -21.46 46.07 -53.03
C PRO A 4 -20.79 47.49 -53.10
N PHE A 5 -19.71 47.76 -52.34
CA PHE A 5 -18.76 48.84 -52.71
C PHE A 5 -17.29 48.40 -52.57
N LEU A 6 -16.48 48.99 -53.44
CA LEU A 6 -15.28 48.50 -54.10
C LEU A 6 -14.08 49.45 -53.82
N ARG A 7 -12.85 48.98 -54.10
CA ARG A 7 -11.61 49.70 -54.52
C ARG A 7 -10.52 49.86 -53.43
N LYS A 8 -9.19 49.77 -53.68
CA LYS A 8 -8.33 49.52 -54.87
C LYS A 8 -6.86 49.36 -54.37
N ILE A 9 -6.15 48.32 -54.87
CA ILE A 9 -4.81 48.24 -55.51
C ILE A 9 -3.75 49.37 -55.29
N LEU A 10 -2.57 49.00 -54.70
CA LEU A 10 -1.10 49.23 -54.96
C LEU A 10 -0.57 50.56 -55.63
N PRO A 11 0.75 50.96 -55.57
CA PRO A 11 1.97 50.33 -55.01
C PRO A 11 3.10 51.26 -54.39
N LEU A 12 4.15 50.60 -53.86
CA LEU A 12 5.62 50.92 -53.80
C LEU A 12 6.15 52.27 -53.28
N LEU A 13 7.04 52.21 -52.27
CA LEU A 13 8.35 52.91 -52.26
C LEU A 13 9.29 52.26 -51.22
N ALA A 14 10.51 51.98 -51.67
CA ALA A 14 11.58 51.30 -50.94
C ALA A 14 12.30 52.24 -49.94
N SER A 15 12.80 51.70 -48.83
CA SER A 15 14.00 52.20 -48.15
C SER A 15 14.62 51.08 -47.32
N THR A 16 15.84 50.72 -47.72
CA THR A 16 16.78 49.79 -47.11
C THR A 16 17.26 50.29 -45.75
N ALA A 17 17.20 49.43 -44.73
CA ALA A 17 18.04 49.51 -43.55
C ALA A 17 18.61 48.12 -43.25
N LEU A 18 19.91 47.96 -43.46
CA LEU A 18 20.70 46.78 -43.13
C LEU A 18 20.88 46.75 -41.60
N CYS A 19 20.21 45.85 -40.90
CA CYS A 19 20.53 45.52 -39.51
C CYS A 19 21.16 44.14 -39.46
N VAL A 20 22.49 44.09 -39.47
CA VAL A 20 23.27 42.92 -39.08
C VAL A 20 23.04 42.71 -37.59
N SER A 21 22.25 41.71 -37.23
CA SER A 21 22.11 41.23 -35.85
C SER A 21 22.63 39.80 -35.80
N GLY A 22 23.73 39.61 -35.06
CA GLY A 22 24.38 38.33 -34.87
C GLY A 22 23.43 37.34 -34.20
N VAL A 23 23.25 36.19 -34.84
CA VAL A 23 22.52 35.07 -34.25
C VAL A 23 23.44 34.45 -33.20
N ALA A 24 23.22 34.79 -31.94
CA ALA A 24 23.82 34.07 -30.84
C ALA A 24 23.32 32.62 -30.88
N ASN A 25 24.25 31.66 -30.90
CA ASN A 25 23.93 30.25 -30.70
C ASN A 25 23.33 30.08 -29.30
N ALA A 26 21.99 30.03 -29.22
CA ALA A 26 21.32 29.50 -28.04
C ALA A 26 21.65 28.00 -27.95
N PRO A 27 22.10 27.48 -26.80
CA PRO A 27 22.24 26.05 -26.62
C PRO A 27 20.87 25.40 -26.83
N ALA A 28 20.82 24.41 -27.73
CA ALA A 28 19.62 23.64 -27.98
C ALA A 28 19.06 23.14 -26.64
N ALA A 29 17.87 23.60 -26.29
CA ALA A 29 17.10 23.07 -25.18
C ALA A 29 16.96 21.57 -25.44
N HIS A 30 17.69 20.76 -24.67
CA HIS A 30 17.48 19.32 -24.66
C HIS A 30 16.04 19.12 -24.21
N ALA A 31 15.19 18.69 -25.15
CA ALA A 31 13.86 18.24 -24.81
C ALA A 31 14.03 17.18 -23.71
N ALA A 32 13.45 17.45 -22.54
CA ALA A 32 13.45 16.51 -21.43
C ALA A 32 12.95 15.17 -21.97
N ALA A 33 13.72 14.10 -21.73
CA ALA A 33 13.28 12.75 -22.08
C ALA A 33 11.86 12.55 -21.52
N PRO A 34 10.93 11.97 -22.29
CA PRO A 34 9.57 11.74 -21.79
C PRO A 34 9.66 10.95 -20.48
N ALA A 35 9.01 11.46 -19.44
CA ALA A 35 8.98 10.82 -18.15
C ALA A 35 8.53 9.37 -18.33
N ALA A 36 9.32 8.42 -17.79
CA ALA A 36 9.01 7.01 -17.91
C ALA A 36 7.57 6.73 -17.42
N VAL A 37 6.80 5.99 -18.20
CA VAL A 37 5.44 5.60 -17.83
C VAL A 37 5.51 4.80 -16.53
N GLN A 38 4.94 5.35 -15.46
CA GLN A 38 4.89 4.70 -14.16
C GLN A 38 3.91 3.51 -14.21
N LYS A 39 4.29 2.41 -13.55
CA LYS A 39 3.49 1.19 -13.50
C LYS A 39 3.47 0.63 -12.07
N PRO A 40 2.56 -0.31 -11.77
CA PRO A 40 2.58 -1.00 -10.48
C PRO A 40 3.94 -1.65 -10.22
N GLY A 41 4.46 -1.47 -9.00
CA GLY A 41 5.81 -1.88 -8.60
C GLY A 41 6.93 -0.87 -8.91
N THR A 42 6.64 0.32 -9.48
CA THR A 42 7.65 1.37 -9.61
C THR A 42 8.01 1.95 -8.23
N ILE A 43 9.30 1.89 -7.85
CA ILE A 43 9.81 2.54 -6.63
C ILE A 43 9.98 4.05 -6.89
N THR A 44 9.46 4.88 -5.99
CA THR A 44 9.58 6.35 -6.03
C THR A 44 10.50 6.89 -4.95
N ALA A 45 10.71 6.14 -3.86
CA ALA A 45 11.68 6.45 -2.82
C ALA A 45 12.23 5.17 -2.18
N SER A 46 13.49 5.18 -1.75
CA SER A 46 14.11 4.08 -1.02
C SER A 46 15.13 4.63 -0.03
N ALA A 47 15.16 4.08 1.18
CA ALA A 47 16.14 4.39 2.20
C ALA A 47 16.50 3.12 2.99
N PRO A 48 17.68 3.06 3.64
CA PRO A 48 17.95 2.03 4.63
C PRO A 48 16.86 2.00 5.71
N LEU A 49 16.40 0.81 6.08
CA LEU A 49 15.49 0.63 7.21
C LEU A 49 16.30 0.74 8.52
N ALA A 50 15.78 1.45 9.51
CA ALA A 50 16.45 1.56 10.81
C ALA A 50 16.55 0.19 11.50
N ASP A 51 17.68 -0.12 12.13
CA ASP A 51 17.95 -1.43 12.73
C ASP A 51 16.88 -1.88 13.74
N VAL A 52 16.30 -0.94 14.49
CA VAL A 52 15.23 -1.20 15.47
C VAL A 52 13.94 -1.73 14.82
N LEU A 53 13.70 -1.37 13.56
CA LEU A 53 12.55 -1.81 12.76
C LEU A 53 12.84 -3.13 12.03
N SER A 54 14.12 -3.44 11.81
CA SER A 54 14.56 -4.65 11.10
C SER A 54 14.47 -5.93 11.94
N LEU A 55 14.71 -7.06 11.27
CA LEU A 55 14.83 -8.38 11.89
C LEU A 55 16.26 -8.62 12.41
N PRO A 56 16.40 -9.40 13.50
CA PRO A 56 17.72 -9.84 13.97
C PRO A 56 18.49 -10.55 12.86
N ASP A 57 19.79 -10.28 12.79
CA ASP A 57 20.73 -10.89 11.83
C ASP A 57 20.40 -10.63 10.34
N ALA A 58 19.56 -9.62 10.05
CA ALA A 58 19.34 -9.17 8.68
C ALA A 58 20.63 -8.59 8.08
N GLY A 59 20.88 -8.87 6.81
CA GLY A 59 22.04 -8.34 6.09
C GLY A 59 21.80 -6.91 5.60
N ARG A 60 20.79 -6.74 4.75
CA ARG A 60 20.38 -5.43 4.21
C ARG A 60 18.88 -5.29 4.38
N ALA A 61 18.44 -4.16 4.92
CA ALA A 61 17.03 -3.83 5.06
C ALA A 61 16.73 -2.45 4.48
N LEU A 62 15.63 -2.34 3.74
CA LEU A 62 15.22 -1.13 3.05
C LEU A 62 13.77 -0.82 3.38
N ARG A 63 13.46 0.47 3.56
CA ARG A 63 12.10 0.99 3.46
C ARG A 63 11.95 1.63 2.09
N ILE A 64 10.91 1.22 1.36
CA ILE A 64 10.61 1.75 0.03
C ILE A 64 9.23 2.41 0.02
N THR A 65 9.07 3.41 -0.83
CA THR A 65 7.76 3.84 -1.34
C THR A 65 7.67 3.37 -2.79
N TYR A 66 6.62 2.62 -3.10
CA TYR A 66 6.34 2.11 -4.43
C TYR A 66 4.92 2.50 -4.87
N LEU A 67 4.68 2.47 -6.17
CA LEU A 67 3.36 2.69 -6.74
C LEU A 67 2.62 1.36 -6.83
N SER A 68 1.46 1.28 -6.20
CA SER A 68 0.52 0.17 -6.29
C SER A 68 -0.66 0.57 -7.17
N THR A 69 -1.33 -0.38 -7.80
CA THR A 69 -2.67 -0.09 -8.33
C THR A 69 -3.61 0.26 -7.18
N ASN A 70 -4.43 1.31 -7.36
CA ASN A 70 -5.45 1.65 -6.37
C ASN A 70 -6.45 0.50 -6.26
N GLY A 71 -6.46 -0.19 -5.11
CA GLY A 71 -7.31 -1.35 -4.89
C GLY A 71 -8.80 -0.99 -4.77
N ILE A 72 -9.11 0.22 -4.28
CA ILE A 72 -10.48 0.69 -4.09
C ILE A 72 -11.16 0.85 -5.46
N THR A 73 -10.53 1.59 -6.36
CA THR A 73 -11.08 1.88 -7.69
C THR A 73 -10.74 0.80 -8.72
N GLY A 74 -9.74 -0.04 -8.43
CA GLY A 74 -9.13 -0.99 -9.36
C GLY A 74 -8.32 -0.35 -10.49
N LYS A 75 -8.10 0.98 -10.47
CA LYS A 75 -7.47 1.75 -11.55
C LYS A 75 -6.63 2.91 -11.02
N GLY A 76 -5.58 3.26 -11.76
CA GLY A 76 -4.65 4.32 -11.37
C GLY A 76 -3.66 3.85 -10.32
N LEU A 77 -2.71 4.72 -9.99
CA LEU A 77 -1.60 4.41 -9.08
C LEU A 77 -1.71 5.22 -7.80
N VAL A 78 -1.38 4.58 -6.68
CA VAL A 78 -1.27 5.20 -5.36
C VAL A 78 0.07 4.83 -4.73
N PRO A 79 0.70 5.73 -3.95
CA PRO A 79 1.90 5.38 -3.20
C PRO A 79 1.53 4.41 -2.07
N VAL A 80 2.38 3.41 -1.85
CA VAL A 80 2.33 2.48 -0.72
C VAL A 80 3.76 2.27 -0.23
N THR A 81 3.95 1.98 1.05
CA THR A 81 5.27 1.70 1.61
C THR A 81 5.46 0.22 1.92
N ALA A 82 6.72 -0.23 1.90
CA ALA A 82 7.07 -1.60 2.22
C ALA A 82 8.47 -1.68 2.83
N GLU A 83 8.70 -2.74 3.60
CA GLU A 83 10.02 -3.18 4.03
C GLU A 83 10.51 -4.29 3.10
N ILE A 84 11.80 -4.25 2.77
CA ILE A 84 12.51 -5.35 2.11
C ILE A 84 13.69 -5.72 2.98
N ILE A 85 13.68 -6.92 3.56
CA ILE A 85 14.67 -7.39 4.52
C ILE A 85 15.35 -8.64 3.95
N LEU A 86 16.65 -8.54 3.70
CA LEU A 86 17.45 -9.60 3.09
C LEU A 86 18.26 -10.36 4.16
N PRO A 87 18.44 -11.68 4.01
CA PRO A 87 19.36 -12.44 4.85
C PRO A 87 20.79 -11.88 4.79
N ALA A 88 21.55 -12.06 5.86
CA ALA A 88 23.00 -11.80 5.84
C ALA A 88 23.75 -12.87 5.01
N GLY A 89 24.91 -12.48 4.49
CA GLY A 89 25.79 -13.35 3.71
C GLY A 89 25.49 -13.36 2.21
N PRO A 90 26.16 -14.23 1.44
CA PRO A 90 25.97 -14.30 0.00
C PRO A 90 24.62 -14.93 -0.37
N ALA A 91 23.99 -14.42 -1.43
CA ALA A 91 22.78 -15.02 -1.96
C ALA A 91 23.07 -16.41 -2.55
N PRO A 92 22.11 -17.35 -2.46
CA PRO A 92 22.22 -18.63 -3.15
C PRO A 92 22.14 -18.43 -4.66
N GLN A 93 22.48 -19.46 -5.44
CA GLN A 93 22.42 -19.40 -6.89
C GLN A 93 21.01 -19.00 -7.39
N GLY A 94 20.96 -17.89 -8.13
CA GLY A 94 19.73 -17.31 -8.67
C GLY A 94 18.94 -16.46 -7.68
N GLY A 95 19.49 -16.13 -6.51
CA GLY A 95 18.92 -15.20 -5.54
C GLY A 95 18.10 -15.84 -4.41
N TRP A 96 17.82 -15.07 -3.36
CA TRP A 96 16.95 -15.48 -2.27
C TRP A 96 15.49 -15.59 -2.75
N PRO A 97 14.79 -16.71 -2.49
CA PRO A 97 13.33 -16.75 -2.63
C PRO A 97 12.67 -15.74 -1.68
N ILE A 98 11.44 -15.35 -1.99
CA ILE A 98 10.73 -14.29 -1.28
C ILE A 98 9.63 -14.88 -0.40
N VAL A 99 9.53 -14.42 0.84
CA VAL A 99 8.30 -14.42 1.61
C VAL A 99 7.65 -13.06 1.43
N ALA A 100 6.49 -13.05 0.76
CA ALA A 100 5.61 -11.89 0.70
C ALA A 100 4.73 -11.92 1.95
N TRP A 101 5.13 -11.14 2.95
CA TRP A 101 4.45 -11.12 4.24
C TRP A 101 3.26 -10.17 4.23
N ALA A 102 2.09 -10.74 4.45
CA ALA A 102 0.83 -10.04 4.66
C ALA A 102 0.60 -9.90 6.18
N HIS A 103 0.73 -8.69 6.71
CA HIS A 103 0.64 -8.46 8.15
C HIS A 103 -0.80 -8.54 8.68
N GLY A 104 -0.94 -8.84 9.97
CA GLY A 104 -2.22 -8.76 10.67
C GLY A 104 -2.60 -7.32 11.01
N THR A 105 -3.75 -7.13 11.64
CA THR A 105 -4.28 -5.81 12.01
C THR A 105 -3.29 -4.99 12.84
N VAL A 106 -3.01 -3.77 12.38
CA VAL A 106 -2.14 -2.78 13.04
C VAL A 106 -2.86 -1.47 13.39
N GLY A 107 -4.04 -1.24 12.81
CA GLY A 107 -4.77 0.03 12.85
C GLY A 107 -5.13 0.46 11.43
N VAL A 108 -5.61 1.69 11.27
CA VAL A 108 -6.00 2.26 9.96
C VAL A 108 -5.41 3.64 9.67
N ASP A 109 -4.64 4.18 10.60
CA ASP A 109 -3.95 5.47 10.49
C ASP A 109 -2.58 5.30 9.84
N ASP A 110 -2.06 6.36 9.22
CA ASP A 110 -0.74 6.35 8.59
C ASP A 110 0.39 5.98 9.56
N SER A 111 0.30 6.44 10.81
CA SER A 111 1.24 6.08 11.87
C SER A 111 1.25 4.59 12.19
N CYS A 112 0.28 3.82 11.67
CA CYS A 112 0.15 2.39 11.87
C CYS A 112 0.88 1.51 10.87
N ALA A 113 1.55 2.09 9.88
CA ALA A 113 2.39 1.32 8.97
C ALA A 113 3.42 0.45 9.73
N PRO A 114 3.48 -0.87 9.46
CA PRO A 114 4.58 -1.72 9.92
C PRO A 114 5.96 -1.11 9.66
N SER A 115 6.18 -0.49 8.50
CA SER A 115 7.47 0.12 8.12
C SER A 115 7.90 1.33 8.96
N LEU A 116 7.04 1.80 9.87
CA LEU A 116 7.31 2.89 10.80
C LEU A 116 7.43 2.40 12.25
N ASN A 117 7.14 1.12 12.53
CA ASN A 117 6.97 0.60 13.87
C ASN A 117 7.75 -0.71 14.09
N PRO A 118 8.36 -0.91 15.27
CA PRO A 118 9.04 -2.17 15.55
C PRO A 118 8.09 -3.37 15.44
N VAL A 119 8.54 -4.42 14.75
CA VAL A 119 7.79 -5.68 14.70
C VAL A 119 7.63 -6.27 16.11
N SER A 120 6.43 -6.78 16.40
CA SER A 120 6.17 -7.50 17.66
C SER A 120 7.08 -8.71 17.83
N ASP A 121 7.39 -9.13 19.06
CA ASP A 121 8.26 -10.29 19.33
C ASP A 121 7.77 -11.58 18.64
N ARG A 122 6.45 -11.75 18.57
CA ARG A 122 5.81 -12.84 17.83
C ARG A 122 6.17 -12.77 16.34
N ASN A 123 5.96 -11.63 15.69
CA ASN A 123 6.26 -11.46 14.26
C ASN A 123 7.77 -11.50 14.00
N ARG A 124 8.59 -10.94 14.89
CA ARG A 124 10.05 -11.03 14.85
C ARG A 124 10.49 -12.48 14.81
N THR A 125 10.05 -13.29 15.78
CA THR A 125 10.37 -14.72 15.84
C THR A 125 9.93 -15.45 14.59
N TYR A 126 8.71 -15.15 14.12
CA TYR A 126 8.12 -15.78 12.96
C TYR A 126 8.87 -15.47 11.65
N LEU A 127 9.14 -14.20 11.37
CA LEU A 127 9.82 -13.77 10.15
C LEU A 127 11.30 -14.14 10.18
N SER A 128 11.96 -14.07 11.34
CA SER A 128 13.32 -14.59 11.50
C SER A 128 13.42 -16.09 11.21
N ALA A 129 12.38 -16.88 11.48
CA ALA A 129 12.38 -18.30 11.13
C ALA A 129 12.38 -18.53 9.61
N TRP A 130 11.70 -17.69 8.84
CA TRP A 130 11.75 -17.70 7.37
C TRP A 130 13.10 -17.23 6.86
N MET A 131 13.63 -16.14 7.41
CA MET A 131 14.93 -15.59 7.02
C MET A 131 16.08 -16.56 7.27
N LYS A 132 16.07 -17.27 8.41
CA LYS A 132 17.04 -18.35 8.72
C LYS A 132 16.98 -19.54 7.75
N ARG A 133 15.88 -19.69 7.01
CA ARG A 133 15.72 -20.68 5.94
C ARG A 133 16.13 -20.13 4.56
N GLY A 134 16.70 -18.92 4.51
CA GLY A 134 17.21 -18.30 3.30
C GLY A 134 16.17 -17.53 2.49
N PHE A 135 15.06 -17.12 3.09
CA PHE A 135 14.07 -16.27 2.42
C PHE A 135 14.32 -14.79 2.70
N ALA A 136 14.24 -13.96 1.65
CA ALA A 136 14.05 -12.53 1.81
C ALA A 136 12.61 -12.24 2.23
N ILE A 137 12.41 -11.22 3.07
CA ILE A 137 11.08 -10.78 3.49
C ILE A 137 10.73 -9.51 2.71
N VAL A 138 9.57 -9.50 2.06
CA VAL A 138 8.96 -8.31 1.48
C VAL A 138 7.64 -8.09 2.21
N ALA A 139 7.54 -6.99 2.94
CA ALA A 139 6.43 -6.68 3.83
C ALA A 139 5.82 -5.33 3.43
N THR A 140 4.70 -5.36 2.70
CA THR A 140 3.93 -4.15 2.39
C THR A 140 3.19 -3.64 3.61
N ASP A 141 3.01 -2.33 3.71
CA ASP A 141 2.15 -1.71 4.73
C ASP A 141 0.66 -1.74 4.32
N TYR A 142 0.32 -2.07 3.08
CA TYR A 142 -0.99 -1.83 2.45
C TYR A 142 -1.31 -0.36 2.16
N GLN A 143 -2.08 -0.15 1.09
CA GLN A 143 -2.60 1.16 0.72
C GLN A 143 -3.36 1.80 1.90
N GLY A 144 -3.08 3.07 2.16
CA GLY A 144 -3.66 3.86 3.25
C GLY A 144 -3.00 3.64 4.62
N LEU A 145 -1.87 2.92 4.66
CA LEU A 145 -0.95 2.92 5.81
C LEU A 145 0.38 3.55 5.38
N GLY A 146 0.90 4.46 6.21
CA GLY A 146 2.14 5.20 5.97
C GLY A 146 2.12 6.14 4.76
N THR A 147 0.96 6.36 4.15
CA THR A 147 0.76 7.11 2.91
C THR A 147 -0.65 7.72 2.86
N PRO A 148 -0.83 8.93 2.30
CA PRO A 148 -2.08 9.67 2.43
C PRO A 148 -3.34 8.86 2.11
N GLY A 149 -4.29 8.88 3.05
CA GLY A 149 -5.57 8.19 2.94
C GLY A 149 -5.91 7.46 4.24
N THR A 150 -6.97 6.66 4.20
CA THR A 150 -7.33 5.75 5.29
C THR A 150 -7.25 4.34 4.79
N HIS A 151 -6.62 3.44 5.54
CA HIS A 151 -6.52 2.04 5.19
C HIS A 151 -7.91 1.39 5.05
N PRO A 152 -8.29 0.88 3.87
CA PRO A 152 -9.51 0.10 3.69
C PRO A 152 -9.35 -1.28 4.34
N TYR A 153 -9.55 -1.33 5.65
CA TYR A 153 -9.34 -2.52 6.48
C TYR A 153 -10.17 -3.72 5.98
N LEU A 154 -9.52 -4.87 5.78
CA LEU A 154 -10.09 -6.11 5.21
C LEU A 154 -10.57 -6.00 3.76
N ASP A 155 -10.23 -4.93 3.03
CA ASP A 155 -10.48 -4.89 1.59
C ASP A 155 -9.50 -5.81 0.86
N THR A 156 -10.03 -6.94 0.41
CA THR A 156 -9.26 -8.00 -0.24
C THR A 156 -8.49 -7.54 -1.48
N ARG A 157 -8.98 -6.57 -2.27
CA ARG A 157 -8.30 -6.12 -3.48
C ARG A 157 -7.16 -5.17 -3.15
N VAL A 158 -7.41 -4.23 -2.23
CA VAL A 158 -6.41 -3.31 -1.69
C VAL A 158 -5.22 -4.08 -1.11
N GLU A 159 -5.49 -5.04 -0.23
CA GLU A 159 -4.46 -5.85 0.39
C GLU A 159 -3.71 -6.71 -0.64
N ALA A 160 -4.43 -7.40 -1.54
CA ALA A 160 -3.82 -8.26 -2.55
C ALA A 160 -2.93 -7.50 -3.53
N TYR A 161 -3.39 -6.37 -4.06
CA TYR A 161 -2.62 -5.57 -5.02
C TYR A 161 -1.37 -5.01 -4.34
N SER A 162 -1.51 -4.51 -3.10
CA SER A 162 -0.38 -4.03 -2.32
C SER A 162 0.70 -5.11 -2.14
N VAL A 163 0.32 -6.34 -1.80
CA VAL A 163 1.28 -7.46 -1.65
C VAL A 163 1.98 -7.76 -2.97
N LEU A 164 1.22 -7.96 -4.05
CA LEU A 164 1.78 -8.33 -5.37
C LEU A 164 2.69 -7.22 -5.93
N ASP A 165 2.27 -5.96 -5.80
CA ASP A 165 3.04 -4.81 -6.29
C ASP A 165 4.29 -4.54 -5.46
N SER A 166 4.30 -4.83 -4.15
CA SER A 166 5.53 -4.77 -3.35
C SER A 166 6.56 -5.81 -3.81
N VAL A 167 6.12 -7.01 -4.19
CA VAL A 167 6.99 -8.07 -4.72
C VAL A 167 7.53 -7.68 -6.08
N ARG A 168 6.70 -7.10 -6.96
CA ARG A 168 7.15 -6.50 -8.23
C ARG A 168 8.22 -5.44 -8.00
N ALA A 169 7.99 -4.54 -7.05
CA ALA A 169 8.93 -3.48 -6.70
C ALA A 169 10.27 -4.05 -6.23
N ALA A 170 10.23 -5.04 -5.34
CA ALA A 170 11.42 -5.72 -4.85
C ALA A 170 12.19 -6.41 -5.99
N LEU A 171 11.53 -7.27 -6.78
CA LEU A 171 12.16 -8.02 -7.86
C LEU A 171 12.78 -7.12 -8.94
N ALA A 172 12.18 -5.96 -9.22
CA ALA A 172 12.66 -5.06 -10.25
C ALA A 172 13.86 -4.19 -9.83
N ASN A 173 14.07 -3.97 -8.52
CA ASN A 173 15.01 -2.95 -8.04
C ASN A 173 16.02 -3.46 -7.01
N VAL A 174 15.76 -4.59 -6.36
CA VAL A 174 16.66 -5.16 -5.35
C VAL A 174 17.39 -6.37 -5.95
N PRO A 175 18.72 -6.31 -6.06
CA PRO A 175 19.49 -7.41 -6.64
C PRO A 175 19.40 -8.66 -5.77
N ASP A 176 19.71 -9.80 -6.40
CA ASP A 176 19.81 -11.10 -5.75
C ASP A 176 18.51 -11.63 -5.15
N LEU A 177 17.36 -11.13 -5.61
CA LEU A 177 16.06 -11.73 -5.35
C LEU A 177 15.67 -12.71 -6.45
N LYS A 178 15.07 -13.81 -6.05
CA LYS A 178 14.55 -14.84 -6.94
C LYS A 178 13.04 -14.71 -7.04
N ASN A 179 12.52 -14.68 -8.27
CA ASN A 179 11.07 -14.82 -8.51
C ASN A 179 10.64 -16.25 -8.16
N ARG A 180 10.43 -16.51 -6.87
CA ARG A 180 9.93 -17.74 -6.27
C ARG A 180 9.37 -17.37 -4.91
N ILE A 181 8.05 -17.27 -4.82
CA ILE A 181 7.39 -16.55 -3.73
C ILE A 181 6.52 -17.47 -2.90
N MET A 182 6.60 -17.31 -1.59
CA MET A 182 5.62 -17.81 -0.63
C MET A 182 4.82 -16.63 -0.09
N ILE A 183 3.49 -16.70 -0.16
CA ILE A 183 2.63 -15.70 0.48
C ILE A 183 2.33 -16.18 1.89
N VAL A 184 2.47 -15.30 2.88
CA VAL A 184 2.37 -15.70 4.28
C VAL A 184 1.61 -14.64 5.09
N GLY A 185 0.59 -15.04 5.86
CA GLY A 185 -0.13 -14.09 6.71
C GLY A 185 -0.98 -14.69 7.83
N GLN A 186 -1.33 -13.85 8.81
CA GLN A 186 -2.09 -14.20 10.01
C GLN A 186 -3.18 -13.16 10.32
N SER A 187 -4.35 -13.60 10.80
CA SER A 187 -5.51 -12.72 11.07
C SER A 187 -5.94 -12.00 9.79
N GLN A 188 -6.10 -10.66 9.80
CA GLN A 188 -6.23 -9.84 8.58
C GLN A 188 -5.29 -10.34 7.46
N GLY A 189 -3.99 -10.45 7.76
CA GLY A 189 -2.99 -10.91 6.83
C GLY A 189 -3.23 -12.32 6.28
N GLY A 190 -3.93 -13.17 7.03
CA GLY A 190 -4.39 -14.47 6.55
C GLY A 190 -5.47 -14.33 5.47
N GLY A 191 -6.43 -13.42 5.67
CA GLY A 191 -7.41 -13.05 4.64
C GLY A 191 -6.73 -12.44 3.42
N ALA A 192 -5.84 -11.48 3.64
CA ALA A 192 -5.00 -10.87 2.60
C ALA A 192 -4.19 -11.91 1.83
N ALA A 193 -3.61 -12.92 2.50
CA ALA A 193 -2.82 -13.98 1.87
C ALA A 193 -3.68 -14.83 0.92
N VAL A 194 -4.89 -15.20 1.34
CA VAL A 194 -5.86 -15.93 0.50
C VAL A 194 -6.29 -15.06 -0.69
N ALA A 195 -6.61 -13.79 -0.46
CA ALA A 195 -6.97 -12.85 -1.51
C ALA A 195 -5.83 -12.66 -2.52
N THR A 196 -4.61 -12.43 -2.03
CA THR A 196 -3.39 -12.29 -2.85
C THR A 196 -3.21 -13.50 -3.76
N ALA A 197 -3.32 -14.71 -3.23
CA ALA A 197 -3.22 -15.94 -4.01
C ALA A 197 -4.33 -16.04 -5.08
N SER A 198 -5.53 -15.57 -4.77
CA SER A 198 -6.68 -15.59 -5.69
C SER A 198 -6.56 -14.55 -6.82
N TYR A 199 -6.02 -13.38 -6.53
CA TYR A 199 -5.81 -12.31 -7.52
C TYR A 199 -4.55 -12.52 -8.37
N ALA A 200 -3.52 -13.22 -7.87
CA ALA A 200 -2.24 -13.36 -8.55
C ALA A 200 -2.35 -13.84 -10.02
N PRO A 201 -3.13 -14.87 -10.38
CA PRO A 201 -3.18 -15.37 -11.76
C PRO A 201 -3.73 -14.37 -12.78
N ILE A 202 -4.57 -13.41 -12.35
CA ILE A 202 -5.20 -12.42 -13.23
C ILE A 202 -4.48 -11.07 -13.18
N TYR A 203 -3.91 -10.71 -12.03
CA TYR A 203 -3.37 -9.39 -11.78
C TYR A 203 -1.84 -9.34 -11.94
N ALA A 204 -1.15 -10.41 -11.53
CA ALA A 204 0.31 -10.54 -11.56
C ALA A 204 0.77 -11.95 -11.97
N PRO A 205 0.37 -12.42 -13.17
CA PRO A 205 0.67 -13.78 -13.64
C PRO A 205 2.16 -14.06 -13.81
N GLU A 206 2.99 -13.02 -13.89
CA GLU A 206 4.44 -13.13 -13.97
C GLU A 206 5.13 -13.48 -12.64
N LEU A 207 4.42 -13.36 -11.51
CA LEU A 207 4.95 -13.71 -10.19
C LEU A 207 4.84 -15.21 -9.95
N ASP A 208 5.97 -15.86 -9.67
CA ASP A 208 6.07 -17.29 -9.46
C ASP A 208 5.69 -17.67 -8.02
N ILE A 209 4.39 -17.61 -7.73
CA ILE A 209 3.82 -17.99 -6.43
C ILE A 209 3.85 -19.52 -6.27
N ARG A 210 4.60 -20.01 -5.29
CA ARG A 210 4.79 -21.45 -5.01
C ARG A 210 3.89 -22.00 -3.92
N GLY A 211 3.28 -21.14 -3.13
CA GLY A 211 2.39 -21.54 -2.07
C GLY A 211 1.95 -20.38 -1.19
N THR A 212 0.92 -20.65 -0.40
CA THR A 212 0.31 -19.68 0.50
C THR A 212 0.11 -20.31 1.87
N VAL A 213 0.54 -19.61 2.91
CA VAL A 213 0.28 -19.95 4.31
C VAL A 213 -0.62 -18.87 4.89
N ALA A 214 -1.88 -19.21 5.12
CA ALA A 214 -2.87 -18.32 5.72
C ALA A 214 -3.35 -18.91 7.04
N THR A 215 -3.23 -18.14 8.13
CA THR A 215 -3.60 -18.59 9.47
C THR A 215 -4.62 -17.66 10.11
N GLY A 216 -5.65 -18.21 10.75
CA GLY A 216 -6.72 -17.41 11.36
C GLY A 216 -7.35 -16.41 10.39
N ALA A 217 -7.45 -16.77 9.10
CA ALA A 217 -7.96 -15.91 8.06
C ALA A 217 -9.44 -15.58 8.34
N PRO A 218 -9.81 -14.30 8.54
CA PRO A 218 -11.19 -13.93 8.78
C PRO A 218 -11.97 -14.14 7.48
N TYR A 219 -13.06 -14.90 7.58
CA TYR A 219 -14.05 -15.02 6.51
C TYR A 219 -15.33 -14.33 6.97
N VAL A 220 -15.37 -12.99 6.83
CA VAL A 220 -16.48 -12.17 7.33
C VAL A 220 -17.57 -12.09 6.25
N THR A 221 -18.53 -13.01 6.30
CA THR A 221 -19.77 -12.86 5.52
C THR A 221 -20.72 -11.87 6.21
N PRO A 222 -21.66 -11.24 5.49
CA PRO A 222 -22.70 -10.41 6.11
C PRO A 222 -23.47 -11.14 7.21
N GLU A 223 -23.71 -12.44 7.05
CA GLU A 223 -24.39 -13.29 8.03
C GLU A 223 -23.54 -13.50 9.27
N LEU A 224 -22.23 -13.76 9.11
CA LEU A 224 -21.31 -13.89 10.23
C LEU A 224 -21.18 -12.56 10.98
N LEU A 225 -21.05 -11.45 10.27
CA LEU A 225 -21.01 -10.12 10.88
C LEU A 225 -22.30 -9.82 11.65
N GLY A 226 -23.46 -10.10 11.05
CA GLY A 226 -24.75 -9.96 11.71
C GLY A 226 -24.88 -10.85 12.96
N GLY A 227 -24.34 -12.07 12.92
CA GLY A 227 -24.28 -12.98 14.07
C GLY A 227 -23.36 -12.47 15.17
N LEU A 228 -22.16 -11.99 14.82
CA LEU A 228 -21.20 -11.42 15.76
C LEU A 228 -21.74 -10.16 16.44
N LEU A 229 -22.40 -9.27 15.70
CA LEU A 229 -23.02 -8.08 16.25
C LEU A 229 -24.18 -8.42 17.21
N LYS A 230 -25.03 -9.39 16.84
CA LYS A 230 -26.12 -9.87 17.72
C LYS A 230 -25.60 -10.54 18.98
N ALA A 231 -24.47 -11.23 18.92
CA ALA A 231 -23.82 -11.82 20.08
C ALA A 231 -23.24 -10.74 20.98
N ALA A 232 -22.55 -9.75 20.40
CA ALA A 232 -21.97 -8.62 21.12
C ALA A 232 -23.02 -7.70 21.78
N SER A 233 -24.29 -7.76 21.35
CA SER A 233 -25.40 -6.99 21.94
C SER A 233 -26.17 -7.73 23.05
N GLN A 234 -25.75 -8.94 23.45
CA GLN A 234 -26.44 -9.70 24.51
C GLN A 234 -26.18 -9.08 25.90
N PRO A 235 -27.21 -8.93 26.76
CA PRO A 235 -27.04 -8.42 28.11
C PRO A 235 -26.09 -9.30 28.93
N GLY A 236 -25.16 -8.69 29.66
CA GLY A 236 -24.22 -9.41 30.55
C GLY A 236 -22.90 -9.82 29.91
N ILE A 237 -22.71 -9.59 28.60
CA ILE A 237 -21.38 -9.57 28.00
C ILE A 237 -20.75 -8.21 28.34
N GLY A 238 -19.55 -8.22 28.93
CA GLY A 238 -18.77 -7.01 29.21
C GLY A 238 -18.24 -6.34 27.94
N TYR A 239 -17.00 -5.87 27.96
CA TYR A 239 -16.35 -5.33 26.77
C TYR A 239 -16.28 -6.37 25.63
N SER A 240 -16.69 -5.98 24.42
CA SER A 240 -16.52 -6.79 23.22
C SER A 240 -15.26 -6.35 22.46
N PRO A 241 -14.22 -7.20 22.35
CA PRO A 241 -13.01 -6.88 21.57
C PRO A 241 -13.28 -6.69 20.08
N LEU A 242 -14.49 -7.05 19.62
CA LEU A 242 -14.91 -6.86 18.24
C LEU A 242 -15.16 -5.40 17.88
N ILE A 243 -15.41 -4.53 18.88
CA ILE A 243 -15.82 -3.14 18.61
C ILE A 243 -14.73 -2.35 17.89
N ASN A 244 -13.46 -2.58 18.20
CA ASN A 244 -12.35 -1.91 17.52
C ASN A 244 -12.28 -2.31 16.05
N TYR A 245 -12.52 -3.59 15.72
CA TYR A 245 -12.56 -4.03 14.31
C TYR A 245 -13.75 -3.44 13.55
N VAL A 246 -14.89 -3.25 14.22
CA VAL A 246 -16.05 -2.55 13.64
C VAL A 246 -15.70 -1.08 13.36
N PHE A 247 -14.96 -0.42 14.26
CA PHE A 247 -14.49 0.94 14.02
C PHE A 247 -13.50 1.02 12.85
N TYR A 248 -12.57 0.08 12.72
CA TYR A 248 -11.66 0.05 11.57
C TYR A 248 -12.39 -0.20 10.25
N LEU A 249 -13.39 -1.09 10.23
CA LEU A 249 -14.24 -1.29 9.05
C LEU A 249 -15.00 -0.01 8.69
N ALA A 250 -15.58 0.67 9.67
CA ALA A 250 -16.31 1.93 9.45
C ALA A 250 -15.38 3.06 9.00
N ALA A 251 -14.17 3.17 9.56
CA ALA A 251 -13.17 4.17 9.16
C ALA A 251 -12.69 3.92 7.73
N GLY A 252 -12.45 2.65 7.38
CA GLY A 252 -12.25 2.24 6.01
C GLY A 252 -13.36 2.79 5.13
N LEU A 253 -14.62 2.39 5.38
CA LEU A 253 -15.80 2.82 4.61
C LEU A 253 -15.93 4.35 4.51
N GLU A 254 -15.78 5.09 5.62
CA GLU A 254 -15.83 6.56 5.60
C GLU A 254 -14.79 7.18 4.66
N GLY A 255 -13.59 6.61 4.61
CA GLY A 255 -12.50 7.09 3.77
C GLY A 255 -12.73 6.91 2.26
N HIS A 256 -13.66 6.05 1.83
CA HIS A 256 -13.82 5.73 0.41
C HIS A 256 -15.25 5.59 -0.13
N ASP A 257 -16.25 5.52 0.75
CA ASP A 257 -17.67 5.59 0.39
C ASP A 257 -18.23 6.98 0.74
N PRO A 258 -18.46 7.87 -0.26
CA PRO A 258 -18.97 9.21 -0.03
C PRO A 258 -20.42 9.23 0.49
N HIS A 259 -21.11 8.09 0.53
CA HIS A 259 -22.46 7.94 1.07
C HIS A 259 -22.47 7.45 2.52
N PHE A 260 -21.38 6.89 3.03
CA PHE A 260 -21.30 6.44 4.41
C PHE A 260 -21.30 7.63 5.38
N ARG A 261 -22.06 7.53 6.47
CA ARG A 261 -22.16 8.54 7.52
C ARG A 261 -22.02 7.84 8.87
N PRO A 262 -20.89 8.01 9.59
CA PRO A 262 -20.69 7.38 10.90
C PRO A 262 -21.80 7.71 11.90
N GLU A 263 -22.41 8.89 11.81
CA GLU A 263 -23.51 9.34 12.67
C GLU A 263 -24.78 8.50 12.51
N GLN A 264 -24.93 7.80 11.39
CA GLN A 264 -26.04 6.87 11.14
C GLN A 264 -25.72 5.46 11.64
N ALA A 265 -24.43 5.12 11.78
CA ALA A 265 -23.97 3.81 12.22
C ALA A 265 -23.74 3.74 13.74
N PHE A 266 -23.38 4.85 14.38
CA PHE A 266 -22.97 4.90 15.79
C PHE A 266 -23.78 5.90 16.61
N THR A 267 -24.03 5.56 17.88
CA THR A 267 -24.67 6.49 18.83
C THR A 267 -23.78 7.70 19.12
N PRO A 268 -24.33 8.84 19.57
CA PRO A 268 -23.54 10.01 19.97
C PRO A 268 -22.44 9.71 21.01
N LYS A 269 -22.66 8.72 21.89
CA LYS A 269 -21.67 8.29 22.88
C LYS A 269 -20.50 7.51 22.26
N ALA A 270 -20.76 6.78 21.17
CA ALA A 270 -19.76 5.95 20.49
C ALA A 270 -18.92 6.74 19.47
N LEU A 271 -19.46 7.82 18.90
CA LEU A 271 -18.76 8.62 17.87
C LEU A 271 -17.38 9.15 18.29
N PRO A 272 -17.17 9.69 19.50
CA PRO A 272 -15.82 10.10 19.93
C PRO A 272 -14.84 8.93 20.02
N ILE A 273 -15.32 7.74 20.42
CA ILE A 273 -14.49 6.54 20.54
C ILE A 273 -14.11 6.02 19.16
N TYR A 274 -15.08 5.98 18.22
CA TYR A 274 -14.85 5.66 16.82
C TYR A 274 -13.77 6.55 16.21
N ARG A 275 -13.88 7.87 16.38
CA ARG A 275 -12.93 8.84 15.85
C ARG A 275 -11.52 8.64 16.43
N ASN A 276 -11.42 8.33 17.73
CA ASN A 276 -10.13 8.01 18.33
C ASN A 276 -9.55 6.70 17.79
N ALA A 277 -10.38 5.66 17.65
CA ALA A 277 -9.93 4.37 17.12
C ALA A 277 -9.35 4.50 15.71
N ALA A 278 -9.89 5.39 14.87
CA ALA A 278 -9.36 5.67 13.54
C ALA A 278 -7.94 6.26 13.54
N HIS A 279 -7.45 6.79 14.67
CA HIS A 279 -6.12 7.38 14.84
C HIS A 279 -5.21 6.63 15.82
N GLU A 280 -5.66 5.49 16.36
CA GLU A 280 -4.89 4.71 17.33
C GLU A 280 -4.27 3.45 16.71
N TYR A 281 -2.98 3.24 17.00
CA TYR A 281 -2.30 1.99 16.72
C TYR A 281 -2.81 0.88 17.63
N LEU A 282 -2.96 -0.32 17.06
CA LEU A 282 -3.26 -1.54 17.80
C LEU A 282 -2.04 -1.98 18.61
N THR A 283 -1.76 -1.30 19.71
CA THR A 283 -0.69 -1.68 20.64
C THR A 283 -1.20 -2.75 21.60
N TRP A 284 -0.28 -3.52 22.19
CA TRP A 284 -0.61 -4.36 23.35
C TRP A 284 -1.25 -3.56 24.50
N ARG A 285 -1.04 -2.22 24.54
CA ARG A 285 -1.71 -1.31 25.46
C ARG A 285 -3.18 -1.08 25.12
N VAL A 286 -3.56 -0.88 23.85
CA VAL A 286 -4.98 -0.79 23.42
C VAL A 286 -5.71 -2.10 23.68
N LEU A 287 -5.03 -3.23 23.49
CA LEU A 287 -5.55 -4.51 23.97
C LEU A 287 -5.74 -4.44 25.48
N LYS A 288 -4.70 -4.16 26.30
CA LYS A 288 -4.76 -4.09 27.79
C LYS A 288 -5.76 -3.10 28.39
N THR A 289 -5.92 -1.88 27.86
CA THR A 289 -6.90 -0.89 28.35
C THR A 289 -8.33 -1.28 28.03
N SER A 290 -8.50 -2.27 27.16
CA SER A 290 -9.79 -2.90 26.89
C SER A 290 -10.09 -4.11 27.81
N TRP A 291 -9.19 -4.45 28.74
CA TRP A 291 -9.35 -5.52 29.75
C TRP A 291 -9.70 -4.99 31.15
N TYR A 292 -10.06 -3.71 31.28
CA TYR A 292 -10.55 -3.12 32.52
C TYR A 292 -11.83 -2.31 32.29
#